data_AF-A0A1M3H395-F1
#
_entry.id   AF-A0A1M3H395-F1
#
_cell.length_a   1.000
_cell.length_b   1.000
_cell.length_c   1.000
_cell.angle_alpha   90.00
_cell.angle_beta   90.00
_cell.angle_gamma   90.00
#
_symmetry.space_group_name_H-M   'P 1'
#
loop_
_entity.id
_entity.type
_entity.pdbx_description
1 polymer ?
#
loop_
_entity_poly.entity_id
_entity_poly.type
_entity_poly.pdbx_seq_one_letter_code
_entity_poly.pdbx_strand_id
1 'polypeptide(L)'
;MPIEEKESFRWIENLKQSIQLLKNPERCIHVGDRESDIYELFCTAQQEGTHFLVRTCVDRLAGEGRLLDCLIKENSLSKEGKLSTYLI
;
A
#
# COMPACT_ATOMS: atom_id res chain seq x y z
N MET A 1 -4.89 19.34 9.37
CA MET A 1 -6.11 18.94 8.66
C MET A 1 -6.27 17.44 8.80
N PRO A 2 -7.41 16.97 9.32
CA PRO A 2 -7.78 15.55 9.33
C PRO A 2 -7.66 14.90 7.94
N ILE A 3 -7.52 13.58 7.87
CA ILE A 3 -7.37 12.89 6.57
C ILE A 3 -8.66 12.95 5.76
N GLU A 4 -9.82 12.93 6.43
CA GLU A 4 -11.17 12.91 5.85
C GLU A 4 -11.52 14.20 5.08
N GLU A 5 -10.85 15.31 5.40
CA GLU A 5 -11.04 16.60 4.74
C GLU A 5 -10.10 16.76 3.52
N LYS A 6 -9.14 15.85 3.33
CA LYS A 6 -8.19 15.91 2.22
C LYS A 6 -8.77 15.24 1.00
N GLU A 7 -8.41 15.79 -0.16
CA GLU A 7 -8.72 15.20 -1.46
C GLU A 7 -8.20 13.75 -1.58
N SER A 8 -7.04 13.47 -0.98
CA SER A 8 -6.44 12.13 -0.91
C SER A 8 -7.29 11.08 -0.19
N PHE A 9 -8.31 11.48 0.58
CA PHE A 9 -9.24 10.56 1.25
C PHE A 9 -9.98 9.66 0.27
N ARG A 10 -10.20 10.12 -0.97
CA ARG A 10 -10.82 9.34 -2.05
C ARG A 10 -10.20 7.96 -2.25
N TRP A 11 -8.88 7.83 -2.03
CA TRP A 11 -8.17 6.56 -2.18
C TRP A 11 -8.57 5.55 -1.11
N ILE A 12 -8.80 6.02 0.12
CA ILE A 12 -9.24 5.19 1.26
C ILE A 12 -10.70 4.78 1.08
N GLU A 13 -11.56 5.70 0.66
CA GLU A 13 -12.97 5.41 0.38
C GLU A 13 -13.11 4.35 -0.72
N ASN A 14 -12.38 4.52 -1.83
CA ASN A 14 -12.41 3.57 -2.94
C ASN A 14 -11.96 2.16 -2.50
N LEU A 15 -10.93 2.08 -1.66
CA LEU A 15 -10.46 0.80 -1.10
C LEU A 15 -11.57 0.12 -0.30
N LYS A 16 -12.20 0.84 0.64
CA LYS A 16 -13.28 0.30 1.48
C LYS A 16 -14.51 -0.11 0.66
N GLN A 17 -14.93 0.74 -0.27
CA GLN A 17 -16.09 0.45 -1.13
C GLN A 17 -15.85 -0.79 -2.00
N SER A 18 -14.65 -0.93 -2.56
CA SER A 18 -14.30 -2.10 -3.39
C SER A 18 -14.36 -3.39 -2.58
N ILE A 19 -13.87 -3.37 -1.34
CA ILE A 19 -13.91 -4.53 -0.42
C ILE A 19 -15.36 -4.90 -0.08
N GLN A 20 -16.20 -3.90 0.24
CA GLN A 20 -17.62 -4.11 0.53
C GLN A 20 -18.36 -4.75 -0.65
N LEU A 21 -18.04 -4.34 -1.87
CA LEU A 21 -18.67 -4.85 -3.09
C LEU A 21 -18.18 -6.26 -3.46
N LEU A 22 -16.87 -6.50 -3.39
CA LEU A 22 -16.25 -7.75 -3.83
C LEU A 22 -16.35 -8.87 -2.79
N LYS A 23 -16.48 -8.53 -1.50
CA LYS A 23 -16.63 -9.46 -0.36
C LYS A 23 -15.53 -10.52 -0.24
N ASN A 24 -14.37 -10.27 -0.84
CA ASN A 24 -13.21 -11.15 -0.83
C ASN A 24 -11.91 -10.30 -0.87
N PRO A 25 -11.63 -9.55 0.22
CA PRO A 25 -10.49 -8.62 0.28
C PRO A 25 -9.14 -9.31 0.05
N GLU A 26 -8.99 -10.56 0.49
CA GLU A 26 -7.75 -11.33 0.40
C GLU A 26 -7.34 -11.68 -1.04
N ARG A 27 -8.26 -11.54 -2.01
CA ARG A 27 -7.98 -11.71 -3.44
C ARG A 27 -7.93 -10.39 -4.21
N CYS A 28 -8.08 -9.26 -3.52
CA CYS A 28 -8.05 -7.94 -4.11
C CYS A 28 -6.64 -7.35 -4.02
N ILE A 29 -6.20 -6.72 -5.12
CA ILE A 29 -4.96 -5.94 -5.16
C ILE A 29 -5.32 -4.52 -5.61
N HIS A 30 -5.19 -3.55 -4.71
CA HIS A 30 -5.41 -2.14 -5.02
C HIS A 30 -4.14 -1.55 -5.64
N VAL A 31 -4.23 -1.13 -6.90
CA VAL A 31 -3.09 -0.52 -7.61
C VAL A 31 -3.26 1.00 -7.63
N GLY A 32 -2.26 1.73 -7.14
CA GLY A 32 -2.29 3.18 -7.05
C GLY A 32 -0.97 3.83 -7.47
N ASP A 33 -1.05 5.08 -7.92
CA ASP A 33 0.12 5.86 -8.32
C ASP A 33 0.73 6.63 -7.15
N ARG A 34 1.62 7.58 -7.46
CA ARG A 34 2.36 8.40 -6.49
C ARG A 34 1.46 9.26 -5.60
N GLU A 35 0.23 9.58 -6.02
CA GLU A 35 -0.71 10.35 -5.20
C GLU A 35 -1.33 9.50 -4.09
N SER A 36 -1.42 8.19 -4.31
CA SER A 36 -1.96 7.23 -3.34
C SER A 36 -0.93 6.78 -2.29
N ASP A 37 0.32 7.26 -2.37
CA ASP A 37 1.38 6.99 -1.40
C ASP A 37 1.14 7.78 -0.10
N ILE A 38 0.12 7.37 0.65
CA ILE A 38 -0.29 7.93 1.95
C ILE A 38 -0.33 6.82 3.00
N TYR A 39 0.09 7.14 4.23
CA TYR A 39 0.23 6.16 5.30
C TYR A 39 -1.11 5.52 5.70
N GLU A 40 -2.17 6.31 5.68
CA GLU A 40 -3.53 5.91 6.05
C GLU A 40 -4.11 4.87 5.08
N LEU A 41 -3.73 4.89 3.80
CA LEU A 41 -4.11 3.87 2.83
C LEU A 41 -3.51 2.52 3.21
N PHE A 42 -2.21 2.47 3.56
CA PHE A 42 -1.53 1.24 3.96
C PHE A 42 -2.13 0.65 5.23
N CYS A 43 -2.41 1.50 6.22
CA CYS A 43 -3.07 1.07 7.45
C CYS A 43 -4.46 0.51 7.16
N THR A 44 -5.25 1.19 6.33
CA THR A 44 -6.59 0.72 5.98
C THR A 44 -6.53 -0.60 5.22
N ALA A 45 -5.63 -0.75 4.24
CA ALA A 45 -5.46 -1.99 3.51
C ALA A 45 -5.11 -3.16 4.43
N GLN A 46 -4.22 -2.94 5.39
CA GLN A 46 -3.87 -3.93 6.42
C GLN A 46 -5.06 -4.27 7.33
N GLN A 47 -5.83 -3.27 7.77
CA GLN A 47 -7.01 -3.47 8.63
C GLN A 47 -8.11 -4.25 7.92
N GLU A 48 -8.32 -3.97 6.63
CA GLU A 48 -9.34 -4.63 5.81
C GLU A 48 -8.85 -5.99 5.24
N GLY A 49 -7.59 -6.36 5.45
CA GLY A 49 -7.02 -7.63 4.99
C GLY A 49 -6.87 -7.74 3.47
N THR A 50 -6.67 -6.62 2.78
CA THR A 50 -6.49 -6.56 1.32
C THR A 50 -5.04 -6.26 0.94
N HIS A 51 -4.68 -6.52 -0.31
CA HIS A 51 -3.35 -6.25 -0.84
C HIS A 51 -3.31 -4.93 -1.61
N PHE A 52 -2.12 -4.35 -1.73
CA PHE A 52 -1.92 -3.15 -2.54
C PHE A 52 -0.58 -3.17 -3.26
N LEU A 53 -0.53 -2.40 -4.34
CA LEU A 53 0.65 -2.05 -5.11
C LEU A 53 0.62 -0.55 -5.35
N VAL A 54 1.49 0.19 -4.68
CA VAL A 54 1.55 1.65 -4.77
C VAL A 54 2.94 2.06 -5.19
N ARG A 55 3.01 2.98 -6.16
CA ARG A 55 4.26 3.62 -6.55
C ARG A 55 4.65 4.66 -5.51
N THR A 56 5.83 4.52 -4.90
CA THR A 56 6.25 5.49 -3.88
C THR A 56 6.64 6.84 -4.47
N CYS A 57 6.38 7.90 -3.71
CA CYS A 57 6.82 9.25 -4.02
C CYS A 57 7.90 9.75 -3.05
N VAL A 58 8.04 9.12 -1.88
CA VAL A 58 9.01 9.44 -0.84
C VAL A 58 9.70 8.15 -0.37
N ASP A 59 11.00 8.23 -0.09
CA ASP A 59 11.74 7.12 0.53
C ASP A 59 11.35 6.99 2.01
N ARG A 60 10.66 5.90 2.34
CA ARG A 60 10.10 5.65 3.66
C ARG A 60 11.03 4.76 4.47
N LEU A 61 11.03 4.93 5.79
CA LEU A 61 11.59 3.93 6.69
C LEU A 61 10.75 2.66 6.60
N ALA A 62 11.38 1.59 6.14
CA ALA A 62 10.79 0.29 5.94
C ALA A 62 11.50 -0.72 6.86
N GLY A 63 11.01 -0.83 8.10
CA GLY A 63 11.46 -1.82 9.09
C GLY A 63 12.93 -1.70 9.54
N GLU A 64 13.22 -2.07 10.79
CA GLU A 64 14.61 -2.17 11.31
C GLU A 64 15.49 -0.93 11.08
N GLY A 65 14.90 0.25 10.94
CA GLY A 65 15.61 1.50 10.64
C GLY A 65 16.19 1.59 9.22
N ARG A 66 15.87 0.66 8.32
CA ARG A 66 16.28 0.71 6.91
C ARG A 66 15.29 1.52 6.08
N LEU A 67 15.79 2.15 5.03
CA LEU A 67 14.97 2.84 4.03
C LEU A 67 14.44 1.83 3.00
N LEU A 68 13.32 2.17 2.38
CA LEU A 68 12.67 1.35 1.37
C LEU A 68 13.61 1.07 0.20
N ASP A 69 14.34 2.09 -0.25
CA ASP A 69 15.32 1.97 -1.32
C ASP A 69 16.40 0.91 -1.02
N CYS A 70 16.81 0.77 0.24
CA CYS A 70 17.76 -0.27 0.66
C CYS A 70 17.15 -1.67 0.51
N LEU A 71 15.91 -1.86 0.98
CA LEU A 71 15.23 -3.16 0.91
C LEU A 71 14.90 -3.58 -0.52
N ILE A 72 14.50 -2.66 -1.40
CA ILE A 72 14.17 -2.97 -2.79
C ILE A 72 15.42 -3.46 -3.54
N LYS A 73 16.58 -2.83 -3.30
CA LYS A 73 17.86 -3.24 -3.90
C LYS A 73 18.30 -4.63 -3.44
N GLU A 74 18.06 -4.97 -2.17
CA GLU A 74 18.38 -6.31 -1.61
C GLU A 74 17.46 -7.40 -2.19
N ASN A 75 16.15 -7.16 -2.26
CA ASN A 75 15.17 -8.14 -2.76
C ASN A 75 15.21 -8.35 -4.27
N SER A 76 15.74 -7.38 -5.04
CA SER A 76 15.99 -7.54 -6.47
C SER A 76 16.98 -8.68 -6.79
N LEU A 77 17.71 -9.18 -5.79
CA LEU A 77 18.67 -10.28 -5.91
C LEU A 77 18.10 -11.65 -5.46
N SER A 78 16.99 -11.69 -4.71
CA SER A 78 16.36 -12.94 -4.24
C SER A 78 15.03 -13.19 -4.98
N LYS A 79 15.10 -13.90 -6.11
CA LYS A 79 13.92 -14.42 -6.82
C LYS A 79 13.35 -15.63 -6.07
N GLU A 80 12.59 -15.44 -5.00
CA GLU A 80 11.70 -16.51 -4.49
C GLU A 80 10.60 -15.97 -3.56
N GLY A 81 9.36 -15.99 -4.08
CA GLY A 81 8.12 -16.34 -3.37
C GLY A 81 7.84 -15.77 -1.96
N LYS A 82 7.29 -14.56 -1.91
CA LYS A 82 6.13 -14.21 -1.06
C LYS A 82 5.50 -12.94 -1.60
N LEU A 83 4.25 -13.02 -2.07
CA LEU A 83 3.42 -11.86 -2.44
C LEU A 83 2.98 -11.14 -1.17
N SER A 84 3.92 -10.51 -0.47
CA SER A 84 3.65 -9.62 0.62
C SER A 84 4.05 -8.23 0.16
N THR A 85 3.09 -7.52 -0.44
CA THR A 85 3.09 -6.06 -0.55
C THR A 85 4.37 -5.46 -1.12
N TYR A 86 4.53 -5.53 -2.44
CA TYR A 86 5.59 -4.80 -3.12
C TYR A 86 5.15 -3.33 -3.27
N LEU A 87 5.74 -2.44 -2.45
CA LEU A 87 5.98 -1.06 -2.86
C LEU A 87 6.94 -1.15 -4.07
N ILE A 88 6.51 -0.67 -5.24
CA ILE A 88 7.40 -0.52 -6.41
C ILE A 88 7.88 0.93 -6.48
#